data_AF-A0A0F8YCL0-F1
#
_entry.id   AF-A0A0F8YCL0-F1
#
_cell.length_a   1.000
_cell.length_b   1.000
_cell.length_c   1.000
_cell.angle_alpha   90.00
_cell.angle_beta   90.00
_cell.angle_gamma   90.00
#
_symmetry.space_group_name_H-M   'P 1'
#
loop_
_entity.id
_entity.type
_entity.pdbx_description
1 polymer ?
#
loop_
_entity_poly.entity_id
_entity_poly.type
_entity_poly.pdbx_seq_one_letter_code
_entity_poly.pdbx_strand_id
1 'polypeptide(L)'
;MKRLGILLVVALAGASVLADSKPIDRFKIVADRMVVAINAADYDAVGQDFGKVMADAFPQAKRAEIFKGIAAQYGKIRKLDTGRYTPPHTAIFPARHERGVLDIKIVLDQQDKIIGLWFLPHTADIPTPKKHQTKLSLPFEGEWHVYWGGDTKQLNQHHDTANQRFAFDLLVVDAA
;
A
#
# COMPACT_ATOMS: atom_id res chain seq x y z
N MET A 1 3.86 -55.81 -44.35
CA MET A 1 4.84 -55.41 -43.31
C MET A 1 5.39 -54.06 -43.75
N LYS A 2 5.32 -52.92 -43.05
CA LYS A 2 5.07 -52.53 -41.66
C LYS A 2 4.25 -51.23 -41.69
N ARG A 3 3.28 -51.07 -40.79
CA ARG A 3 2.49 -49.83 -40.65
C ARG A 3 3.39 -48.77 -39.99
N LEU A 4 3.60 -47.64 -40.66
CA LEU A 4 4.33 -46.50 -40.10
C LEU A 4 3.32 -45.61 -39.37
N GLY A 5 3.20 -45.80 -38.05
CA GLY A 5 2.40 -44.93 -37.20
C GLY A 5 3.18 -43.66 -36.86
N ILE A 6 2.69 -42.50 -37.29
CA ILE A 6 3.22 -41.20 -36.88
C ILE A 6 2.70 -40.93 -35.46
N LEU A 7 3.60 -40.93 -34.48
CA LEU A 7 3.31 -40.54 -33.10
C LEU A 7 3.46 -39.02 -33.01
N LEU A 8 2.35 -38.29 -32.96
CA LEU A 8 2.35 -36.85 -32.69
C LEU A 8 2.36 -36.65 -31.17
N VAL A 9 3.53 -36.37 -30.59
CA VAL A 9 3.65 -35.95 -29.19
C VAL A 9 3.42 -34.45 -29.13
N VAL A 10 2.21 -34.03 -28.77
CA VAL A 10 1.93 -32.64 -28.39
C VAL A 10 2.39 -32.46 -26.94
N ALA A 11 3.61 -31.94 -26.76
CA ALA A 11 4.06 -31.48 -25.46
C ALA A 11 3.32 -30.16 -25.14
N LEU A 12 2.24 -30.25 -24.36
CA LEU A 12 1.62 -29.09 -23.72
C LEU A 12 2.59 -28.61 -22.62
N ALA A 13 3.50 -27.70 -22.98
CA ALA A 13 4.25 -26.94 -21.99
C ALA A 13 3.26 -25.95 -21.33
N GLY A 14 2.63 -26.38 -20.24
CA GLY A 14 1.92 -25.50 -19.33
C GLY A 14 2.94 -24.59 -18.64
N ALA A 15 3.31 -23.49 -19.28
CA ALA A 15 3.96 -22.40 -18.59
C ALA A 15 2.91 -21.76 -17.67
N SER A 16 2.89 -22.15 -16.40
CA SER A 16 2.23 -21.39 -15.36
C SER A 16 2.94 -20.04 -15.28
N VAL A 17 2.40 -19.04 -15.98
CA VAL A 17 2.70 -17.64 -15.67
C VAL A 17 2.12 -17.41 -14.27
N LEU A 18 2.93 -17.64 -13.24
CA LEU A 18 2.69 -17.04 -11.95
C LEU A 18 2.85 -15.53 -12.20
N ALA A 19 1.73 -14.87 -12.45
CA ALA A 19 1.70 -13.42 -12.46
C ALA A 19 2.22 -12.97 -11.09
N ASP A 20 3.34 -12.24 -11.06
CA ASP A 20 3.80 -11.54 -9.86
C ASP A 20 2.73 -10.50 -9.50
N SER A 21 1.70 -10.93 -8.77
CA SER A 21 0.69 -10.04 -8.22
C SER A 21 1.40 -9.06 -7.30
N LYS A 22 1.21 -7.76 -7.50
CA LYS A 22 1.83 -6.76 -6.64
C LYS A 22 1.32 -6.99 -5.21
N PRO A 23 2.14 -6.80 -4.17
CA PRO A 23 1.71 -7.03 -2.78
C PRO A 23 0.40 -6.32 -2.40
N ILE A 24 0.04 -5.22 -3.09
CA ILE A 24 -1.17 -4.46 -2.88
C ILE A 24 -2.45 -5.10 -3.45
N ASP A 25 -2.34 -6.00 -4.43
CA ASP A 25 -3.50 -6.52 -5.17
C ASP A 25 -4.46 -7.29 -4.25
N ARG A 26 -3.90 -8.12 -3.35
CA ARG A 26 -4.68 -8.85 -2.32
C ARG A 26 -5.47 -7.90 -1.40
N PHE A 27 -4.89 -6.75 -1.06
CA PHE A 27 -5.56 -5.74 -0.22
C PHE A 27 -6.69 -5.06 -0.97
N LYS A 28 -6.50 -4.79 -2.26
CA LYS A 28 -7.53 -4.16 -3.08
C LYS A 28 -8.77 -5.05 -3.16
N ILE A 29 -8.58 -6.36 -3.35
CA ILE A 29 -9.69 -7.34 -3.39
C ILE A 29 -10.50 -7.32 -2.08
N VAL A 30 -9.83 -7.30 -0.93
CA VAL A 30 -10.49 -7.23 0.38
C VAL A 30 -11.18 -5.87 0.58
N ALA A 31 -10.51 -4.77 0.24
CA ALA A 31 -11.05 -3.42 0.37
C ALA A 31 -12.30 -3.21 -0.49
N ASP A 32 -12.29 -3.67 -1.75
CA ASP A 32 -13.43 -3.57 -2.66
C ASP A 32 -14.66 -4.32 -2.09
N ARG A 33 -14.47 -5.54 -1.59
CA ARG A 33 -15.54 -6.34 -0.96
C ARG A 33 -16.12 -5.64 0.26
N MET A 34 -15.26 -5.12 1.13
CA MET A 34 -15.67 -4.35 2.30
C MET A 34 -16.47 -3.11 1.92
N VAL A 35 -16.05 -2.35 0.89
CA VAL A 35 -16.76 -1.16 0.41
C VAL A 35 -18.16 -1.51 -0.10
N VAL A 36 -18.29 -2.59 -0.86
CA VAL A 36 -19.59 -3.09 -1.34
C VAL A 36 -20.51 -3.39 -0.16
N ALA A 37 -20.01 -4.13 0.84
CA ALA A 37 -20.78 -4.49 2.03
C ALA A 37 -21.19 -3.27 2.88
N ILE A 38 -20.26 -2.32 3.13
CA ILE A 38 -20.55 -1.07 3.85
C ILE A 38 -21.66 -0.26 3.15
N ASN A 39 -21.55 -0.10 1.83
CA ASN A 39 -22.53 0.68 1.05
C ASN A 39 -23.90 0.01 0.95
N ALA A 40 -23.95 -1.32 1.04
CA ALA A 40 -25.18 -2.11 1.14
C ALA A 40 -25.77 -2.14 2.56
N ALA A 41 -25.07 -1.56 3.54
CA ALA A 41 -25.37 -1.69 4.97
C ALA A 41 -25.41 -3.14 5.48
N ASP A 42 -24.71 -4.05 4.78
CA ASP A 42 -24.54 -5.45 5.16
C ASP A 42 -23.30 -5.58 6.05
N TYR A 43 -23.46 -5.24 7.33
CA TYR A 43 -22.36 -5.23 8.29
C TYR A 43 -21.93 -6.64 8.71
N ASP A 44 -22.72 -7.66 8.40
CA ASP A 44 -22.32 -9.05 8.58
C ASP A 44 -21.32 -9.46 7.53
N ALA A 45 -21.60 -9.16 6.26
CA ALA A 45 -20.67 -9.36 5.15
C ALA A 45 -19.32 -8.65 5.37
N VAL A 46 -19.31 -7.45 5.98
CA VAL A 46 -18.06 -6.73 6.30
C VAL A 46 -17.09 -7.57 7.13
N GLY A 47 -17.58 -8.37 8.09
CA GLY A 47 -16.70 -9.18 8.93
C GLY A 47 -16.44 -10.59 8.43
N GLN A 48 -16.94 -11.00 7.26
CA GLN A 48 -16.57 -12.28 6.66
C GLN A 48 -15.06 -12.35 6.33
N ASP A 49 -14.48 -11.19 6.06
CA ASP A 49 -13.05 -11.03 5.82
C ASP A 49 -12.24 -10.77 7.11
N PHE A 50 -12.87 -10.72 8.29
CA PHE A 50 -12.14 -10.53 9.54
C PHE A 50 -11.42 -11.81 9.95
N GLY A 51 -10.16 -11.64 10.35
CA GLY A 51 -9.42 -12.66 11.08
C GLY A 51 -9.93 -12.75 12.52
N LYS A 52 -9.52 -13.79 13.24
CA LYS A 52 -9.99 -14.06 14.61
C LYS A 52 -9.88 -12.83 15.52
N VAL A 53 -8.73 -12.17 15.50
CA VAL A 53 -8.47 -10.97 16.33
C VAL A 53 -9.47 -9.85 16.05
N MET A 54 -9.78 -9.59 14.78
CA MET A 54 -10.74 -8.55 14.41
C MET A 54 -12.18 -8.96 14.72
N ALA A 55 -12.54 -10.24 14.54
CA ALA A 55 -13.87 -10.73 14.91
C ALA A 55 -14.12 -10.58 16.42
N ASP A 56 -13.11 -10.86 17.24
CA ASP A 56 -13.17 -10.70 18.69
C ASP A 56 -13.22 -9.21 19.11
N ALA A 57 -12.42 -8.35 18.46
CA ALA A 57 -12.35 -6.92 18.77
C ALA A 57 -13.56 -6.11 18.25
N PHE A 58 -14.15 -6.54 17.13
CA PHE A 58 -15.29 -5.91 16.47
C PHE A 58 -16.46 -6.91 16.29
N PRO A 59 -17.16 -7.27 17.38
CA PRO A 59 -18.39 -8.07 17.29
C PRO A 59 -19.47 -7.38 16.46
N GLN A 60 -20.41 -8.18 15.91
CA GLN A 60 -21.52 -7.71 15.08
C GLN A 60 -22.23 -6.45 15.59
N ALA A 61 -22.58 -6.42 16.88
CA ALA A 61 -23.26 -5.27 17.48
C ALA A 61 -22.45 -3.96 17.34
N LYS A 62 -21.13 -4.01 17.60
CA LYS A 62 -20.23 -2.85 17.44
C LYS A 62 -19.99 -2.49 15.98
N ARG A 63 -19.92 -3.47 15.08
CA ARG A 63 -19.75 -3.21 13.64
C ARG A 63 -20.88 -2.33 13.11
N ALA A 64 -22.13 -2.69 13.42
CA ALA A 64 -23.29 -1.94 12.95
C ALA A 64 -23.27 -0.49 13.45
N GLU A 65 -22.94 -0.25 14.71
CA GLU A 65 -22.85 1.10 15.28
C GLU A 65 -21.78 1.94 14.57
N ILE A 66 -20.57 1.39 14.41
CA ILE A 66 -19.43 2.11 13.82
C ILE A 66 -19.69 2.45 12.35
N PHE A 67 -20.11 1.48 11.54
CA PHE A 67 -20.33 1.72 10.11
C PHE A 67 -21.56 2.59 9.85
N LYS A 68 -22.60 2.54 10.70
CA LYS A 68 -23.69 3.51 10.66
C LYS A 68 -23.20 4.92 10.98
N GLY A 69 -22.34 5.08 11.99
CA GLY A 69 -21.73 6.37 12.33
C GLY A 69 -20.93 6.95 11.16
N ILE A 70 -20.07 6.13 10.53
CA ILE A 70 -19.31 6.54 9.34
C ILE A 70 -20.24 6.93 8.19
N ALA A 71 -21.27 6.12 7.90
CA ALA A 71 -22.23 6.41 6.84
C ALA A 71 -23.07 7.67 7.13
N ALA A 72 -23.42 7.93 8.39
CA ALA A 72 -24.13 9.14 8.79
C ALA A 72 -23.26 10.38 8.57
N GLN A 73 -21.99 10.34 8.99
CA GLN A 73 -21.09 11.48 8.89
C GLN A 73 -20.60 11.72 7.46
N TYR A 74 -20.09 10.69 6.79
CA TYR A 74 -19.40 10.81 5.50
C TYR A 74 -20.26 10.36 4.30
N GLY A 75 -21.30 9.55 4.52
CA GLY A 75 -22.13 9.02 3.44
C GLY A 75 -21.51 7.80 2.76
N LYS A 76 -22.09 7.39 1.63
CA LYS A 76 -21.61 6.23 0.87
C LYS A 76 -20.20 6.45 0.33
N ILE A 77 -19.43 5.38 0.25
CA ILE A 77 -18.12 5.36 -0.40
C ILE A 77 -18.36 5.33 -1.92
N ARG A 78 -17.94 6.39 -2.61
CA ARG A 78 -18.10 6.53 -4.06
C ARG A 78 -16.95 5.92 -4.85
N LYS A 79 -15.74 5.96 -4.28
CA LYS A 79 -14.54 5.46 -4.96
C LYS A 79 -13.44 5.14 -3.95
N LEU A 80 -12.70 4.06 -4.20
CA LEU A 80 -11.36 3.86 -3.65
C LEU A 80 -10.33 4.37 -4.66
N ASP A 81 -9.51 5.33 -4.25
CA ASP A 81 -8.36 5.75 -5.03
C ASP A 81 -7.22 4.70 -4.95
N THR A 82 -6.18 4.90 -5.75
CA THR A 82 -4.99 4.05 -5.75
C THR A 82 -4.42 3.96 -4.34
N GLY A 83 -4.36 2.74 -3.80
CA GLY A 83 -3.79 2.51 -2.49
C GLY A 83 -2.27 2.55 -2.50
N ARG A 84 -1.69 2.66 -1.31
CA ARG A 84 -0.25 2.50 -1.06
C ARG A 84 0.00 1.27 -0.19
N TYR A 85 1.00 0.48 -0.55
CA TYR A 85 1.48 -0.62 0.28
C TYR A 85 2.51 -0.08 1.27
N THR A 86 2.35 -0.42 2.54
CA THR A 86 3.27 -0.09 3.62
C THR A 86 3.74 -1.39 4.25
N PRO A 87 4.98 -1.84 3.98
CA PRO A 87 5.49 -3.05 4.58
C PRO A 87 5.58 -2.95 6.12
N PRO A 88 5.37 -4.06 6.86
CA PRO A 88 4.86 -5.34 6.38
C PRO A 88 3.31 -5.36 6.35
N HIS A 89 2.75 -6.11 5.40
CA HIS A 89 1.35 -6.52 5.37
C HIS A 89 0.27 -5.42 5.58
N THR A 90 0.57 -4.17 5.27
CA THR A 90 -0.36 -3.06 5.45
C THR A 90 -0.62 -2.37 4.13
N ALA A 91 -1.86 -1.96 3.87
CA ALA A 91 -2.20 -1.07 2.77
C ALA A 91 -3.12 0.05 3.25
N ILE A 92 -3.03 1.20 2.59
CA ILE A 92 -3.89 2.35 2.87
C ILE A 92 -4.53 2.82 1.57
N PHE A 93 -5.85 2.92 1.56
CA PHE A 93 -6.66 3.36 0.42
C PHE A 93 -7.40 4.65 0.76
N PRO A 94 -7.21 5.75 0.01
CA PRO A 94 -8.08 6.90 0.13
C PRO A 94 -9.49 6.55 -0.39
N ALA A 95 -10.47 6.57 0.49
CA ALA A 95 -11.86 6.36 0.18
C ALA A 95 -12.58 7.70 0.05
N ARG A 96 -13.05 8.00 -1.15
CA ARG A 96 -13.89 9.17 -1.41
C ARG A 96 -15.31 8.84 -1.05
N HIS A 97 -15.81 9.48 0.00
CA HIS A 97 -17.22 9.40 0.37
C HIS A 97 -18.02 10.53 -0.29
N GLU A 98 -19.34 10.52 -0.12
CA GLU A 98 -20.21 11.65 -0.51
C GLU A 98 -19.82 12.96 0.18
N ARG A 99 -19.33 12.88 1.42
CA ARG A 99 -18.98 14.02 2.28
C ARG A 99 -17.57 13.85 2.84
N GLY A 100 -16.57 14.06 1.99
CA GLY A 100 -15.15 14.05 2.38
C GLY A 100 -14.41 12.77 2.00
N VAL A 101 -13.17 12.66 2.48
CA VAL A 101 -12.25 11.55 2.17
C VAL A 101 -11.71 10.99 3.48
N LEU A 102 -11.72 9.67 3.60
CA LEU A 102 -11.10 8.94 4.71
C LEU A 102 -10.04 7.99 4.16
N ASP A 103 -8.93 7.83 4.86
CA ASP A 103 -7.96 6.77 4.59
C ASP A 103 -8.45 5.48 5.26
N ILE A 104 -8.65 4.43 4.48
CA ILE A 104 -8.91 3.07 4.96
C ILE A 104 -7.58 2.35 5.06
N LYS A 105 -7.10 2.15 6.30
CA LYS A 105 -5.89 1.36 6.59
C LYS A 105 -6.29 -0.07 6.93
N ILE A 106 -5.71 -1.03 6.19
CA ILE A 106 -5.98 -2.46 6.33
C ILE A 106 -4.66 -3.19 6.60
N VAL A 107 -4.65 -4.06 7.60
CA VAL A 107 -3.57 -5.03 7.84
C VAL A 107 -4.15 -6.42 7.60
N LEU A 108 -3.51 -7.19 6.72
CA LEU A 108 -3.94 -8.55 6.39
C LEU A 108 -2.94 -9.58 6.90
N ASP A 109 -3.43 -10.70 7.44
CA ASP A 109 -2.58 -11.88 7.68
C ASP A 109 -2.20 -12.59 6.37
N GLN A 110 -1.59 -13.77 6.46
CA GLN A 110 -1.15 -14.55 5.29
C GLN A 110 -2.32 -15.22 4.54
N GLN A 111 -3.52 -15.27 5.13
CA GLN A 111 -4.72 -15.87 4.56
C GLN A 111 -5.69 -14.80 4.04
N ASP A 112 -5.19 -13.58 3.81
CA ASP A 112 -5.95 -12.41 3.38
C ASP A 112 -7.10 -12.02 4.32
N LYS A 113 -6.99 -12.37 5.60
CA LYS A 113 -7.94 -11.94 6.63
C LYS A 113 -7.49 -10.64 7.28
N ILE A 114 -8.44 -9.74 7.50
CA ILE A 114 -8.24 -8.46 8.15
C ILE A 114 -7.92 -8.70 9.62
N ILE A 115 -6.72 -8.34 10.04
CA ILE A 115 -6.26 -8.38 11.44
C ILE A 115 -6.07 -6.96 12.02
N GLY A 116 -6.25 -5.92 11.20
CA GLY A 116 -6.32 -4.53 11.63
C GLY A 116 -7.07 -3.66 10.63
N LEU A 117 -7.91 -2.75 11.12
CA LEU A 117 -8.76 -1.88 10.31
C LEU A 117 -8.90 -0.51 10.97
N TRP A 118 -8.66 0.56 10.21
CA TRP A 118 -8.89 1.94 10.64
C TRP A 118 -9.50 2.79 9.53
N PHE A 119 -10.33 3.75 9.93
CA PHE A 119 -10.79 4.87 9.11
C PHE A 119 -10.19 6.15 9.70
N LEU A 120 -9.28 6.76 8.95
CA LEU A 120 -8.48 7.89 9.42
C LEU A 120 -8.80 9.14 8.59
N PRO A 121 -8.65 10.36 9.14
CA PRO A 121 -8.65 11.57 8.32
C PRO A 121 -7.66 11.43 7.15
N HIS A 122 -8.11 11.73 5.95
CA HIS A 122 -7.25 11.64 4.76
C HIS A 122 -6.10 12.63 4.87
N THR A 123 -4.87 12.13 4.74
CA THR A 123 -3.68 12.96 4.58
C THR A 123 -3.33 12.95 3.10
N ALA A 124 -3.48 14.09 2.44
CA ALA A 124 -3.11 14.21 1.04
C ALA A 124 -1.61 13.97 0.87
N ASP A 125 -1.23 13.29 -0.20
CA ASP A 125 0.16 13.21 -0.59
C ASP A 125 0.65 14.63 -0.90
N ILE A 126 1.61 15.09 -0.11
CA ILE A 126 2.30 16.35 -0.41
C ILE A 126 3.24 16.05 -1.58
N PRO A 127 3.15 16.79 -2.70
CA PRO A 127 4.03 16.58 -3.84
C PRO A 127 5.48 16.59 -3.38
N THR A 128 6.14 15.43 -3.42
CA THR A 128 7.57 15.36 -3.16
C THR A 128 8.27 15.89 -4.41
N PRO A 129 9.06 16.98 -4.34
CA PRO A 129 9.79 17.47 -5.48
C PRO A 129 10.62 16.33 -6.08
N LYS A 130 10.64 16.19 -7.42
CA LYS A 130 11.42 15.14 -8.09
C LYS A 130 12.93 15.28 -7.86
N LYS A 131 13.38 16.47 -7.50
CA LYS A 131 14.75 16.85 -7.15
C LYS A 131 14.71 18.20 -6.43
N HIS A 132 15.64 18.45 -5.51
CA HIS A 132 15.82 19.81 -4.98
C HIS A 132 16.23 20.76 -6.11
N GLN A 133 15.43 21.79 -6.37
CA GLN A 133 15.74 22.87 -7.32
C GLN A 133 16.26 24.13 -6.61
N THR A 134 16.27 24.13 -5.27
CA THR A 134 16.76 25.25 -4.46
C THR A 134 18.25 25.40 -4.68
N LYS A 135 18.69 26.60 -5.09
CA LYS A 135 20.10 26.96 -5.06
C LYS A 135 20.54 27.03 -3.60
N LEU A 136 21.44 26.14 -3.19
CA LEU A 136 22.00 26.12 -1.85
C LEU A 136 23.29 26.94 -1.84
N SER A 137 23.45 27.77 -0.82
CA SER A 137 24.74 28.28 -0.39
C SER A 137 25.07 27.56 0.91
N LEU A 138 26.13 26.77 0.90
CA LEU A 138 26.58 26.04 2.08
C LEU A 138 27.39 26.99 2.97
N PRO A 139 27.31 26.87 4.31
CA PRO A 139 28.05 27.74 5.23
C PRO A 139 29.55 27.37 5.32
N PHE A 140 30.08 26.69 4.31
CA PHE A 140 31.46 26.21 4.24
C PHE A 140 31.96 26.19 2.80
N GLU A 141 33.27 26.32 2.64
CA GLU A 141 33.99 26.36 1.37
C GLU A 141 34.95 25.14 1.24
N GLY A 142 35.51 24.92 0.05
CA GLY A 142 36.50 23.86 -0.20
C GLY A 142 35.91 22.54 -0.71
N GLU A 143 36.73 21.49 -0.67
CA GLU A 143 36.36 20.14 -1.09
C GLU A 143 35.83 19.32 0.10
N TRP A 144 34.70 18.64 -0.11
CA TRP A 144 34.01 17.86 0.92
C TRP A 144 33.65 16.49 0.39
N HIS A 145 33.76 15.47 1.23
CA HIS A 145 33.32 14.13 0.88
C HIS A 145 31.81 14.00 1.08
N VAL A 146 31.09 13.60 0.03
CA VAL A 146 29.66 13.27 0.12
C VAL A 146 29.55 11.83 0.60
N TYR A 147 29.29 11.64 1.89
CA TYR A 147 29.17 10.31 2.48
C TYR A 147 27.82 9.67 2.13
N TRP A 148 26.73 10.44 2.26
CA TRP A 148 25.41 10.07 1.73
C TRP A 148 24.89 11.15 0.80
N GLY A 149 24.45 10.74 -0.38
CA GLY A 149 23.88 11.66 -1.37
C GLY A 149 23.59 10.95 -2.69
N GLY A 150 22.88 11.63 -3.60
CA GLY A 150 22.51 11.07 -4.90
C GLY A 150 21.15 10.39 -4.94
N ASP A 151 20.82 9.83 -6.10
CA ASP A 151 19.45 9.51 -6.51
C ASP A 151 19.06 8.02 -6.34
N THR A 152 19.86 7.22 -5.64
CA THR A 152 19.59 5.78 -5.44
C THR A 152 19.81 5.35 -3.99
N LYS A 153 19.17 4.25 -3.57
CA LYS A 153 19.33 3.66 -2.24
C LYS A 153 20.76 3.22 -1.95
N GLN A 154 21.52 2.85 -2.98
CA GLN A 154 22.92 2.46 -2.85
C GLN A 154 23.83 3.64 -2.53
N LEU A 155 23.48 4.85 -3.02
CA LEU A 155 24.27 6.07 -2.84
C LEU A 155 23.81 6.90 -1.64
N ASN A 156 22.52 6.82 -1.30
CA ASN A 156 21.90 7.61 -0.24
C ASN A 156 21.04 6.74 0.67
N GLN A 157 21.47 6.59 1.93
CA GLN A 157 20.70 5.87 2.94
C GLN A 157 19.31 6.49 3.19
N HIS A 158 19.14 7.78 2.92
CA HIS A 158 17.88 8.50 3.10
C HIS A 158 16.89 8.37 1.93
N HIS A 159 17.25 7.69 0.83
CA HIS A 159 16.47 7.66 -0.43
C HIS A 159 14.97 7.30 -0.23
N ASP A 160 14.68 6.36 0.67
CA ASP A 160 13.33 5.86 0.90
C ASP A 160 12.52 6.73 1.89
N THR A 161 13.15 7.69 2.55
CA THR A 161 12.52 8.61 3.50
C THR A 161 12.06 9.87 2.78
N ALA A 162 10.73 10.05 2.61
CA ALA A 162 10.17 11.07 1.73
C ALA A 162 10.71 12.50 1.97
N ASN A 163 10.83 12.93 3.23
CA ASN A 163 11.33 14.26 3.60
C ASN A 163 12.87 14.38 3.63
N GLN A 164 13.59 13.29 3.39
CA GLN A 164 15.06 13.24 3.40
C GLN A 164 15.65 12.61 2.12
N ARG A 165 14.82 12.24 1.13
CA ARG A 165 15.22 11.48 -0.07
C ARG A 165 16.45 12.04 -0.78
N PHE A 166 16.63 13.35 -0.73
CA PHE A 166 17.72 14.08 -1.38
C PHE A 166 18.60 14.84 -0.37
N ALA A 167 18.60 14.41 0.89
CA ALA A 167 19.52 14.93 1.90
C ALA A 167 20.97 14.54 1.57
N PHE A 168 21.90 15.37 2.01
CA PHE A 168 23.33 15.16 1.88
C PHE A 168 23.99 15.11 3.26
N ASP A 169 24.82 14.11 3.47
CA ASP A 169 25.74 14.04 4.60
C ASP A 169 27.15 14.35 4.09
N LEU A 170 27.72 15.44 4.58
CA LEU A 170 28.99 15.99 4.11
C LEU A 170 30.04 15.87 5.21
N LEU A 171 31.19 15.31 4.88
CA LEU A 171 32.31 15.11 5.80
C LEU A 171 33.54 15.87 5.33
N VAL A 172 34.24 16.52 6.28
CA VAL A 172 35.66 16.88 6.09
C VAL A 172 36.47 15.63 6.29
N VAL A 173 37.35 15.32 5.34
CA VAL A 173 38.30 14.23 5.46
C VAL A 173 39.69 14.86 5.34
N ASP A 174 40.45 14.83 6.45
CA ASP A 174 41.85 15.25 6.41
C ASP A 174 42.66 14.23 5.61
N ALA A 175 43.68 14.69 4.88
CA ALA A 175 44.66 13.80 4.29
C ALA A 175 45.46 13.14 5.44
N ALA A 176 45.31 11.83 5.58
CA ALA A 176 46.09 11.01 6.51
C ALA A 176 47.58 10.94 6.08
#